data_AF-A0AAN8V3D9-F1
#
_entry.id   AF-A0AAN8V3D9-F1
#
_cell.length_a   1.000
_cell.length_b   1.000
_cell.length_c   1.000
_cell.angle_alpha   90.00
_cell.angle_beta   90.00
_cell.angle_gamma   90.00
#
_symmetry.space_group_name_H-M   'P 1'
#
loop_
_entity.id
_entity.type
_entity.pdbx_description
1 polymer ?
#
loop_
_entity_poly.entity_id
_entity_poly.type
_entity_poly.pdbx_seq_one_letter_code
_entity_poly.pdbx_strand_id
1 'polypeptide(L)'
;MNNRSAILCLILVHYVCLIVNGEHIKYKTGSNIVEGKLNVHLVPHSHDDLGWQKNVDQYYVGSNNSIRGACVENVLDSVVQSLLRDPNRKFVFAEM
;
A
#
# COMPACT_ATOMS: atom_id res chain seq x y z
N MET A 1 12.94 -24.60 29.26
CA MET A 1 14.06 -24.15 28.40
C MET A 1 15.08 -23.46 29.28
N ASN A 2 16.33 -23.92 29.30
CA ASN A 2 17.37 -23.30 30.12
C ASN A 2 17.84 -21.98 29.49
N ASN A 3 18.14 -20.97 30.30
CA ASN A 3 18.56 -19.62 29.86
C ASN A 3 19.71 -19.64 28.84
N ARG A 4 20.58 -20.65 28.92
CA ARG A 4 21.67 -20.88 27.95
C ARG A 4 21.19 -21.21 26.54
N SER A 5 20.14 -22.02 26.41
CA SER A 5 19.56 -22.39 25.12
C SER A 5 18.81 -21.21 24.48
N ALA A 6 18.18 -20.35 25.28
CA ALA A 6 17.51 -19.14 24.79
C ALA A 6 18.51 -18.12 24.23
N ILE A 7 19.62 -17.89 24.93
CA ILE A 7 20.68 -16.98 24.47
C ILE A 7 21.32 -17.48 23.17
N LEU A 8 21.59 -18.78 23.06
CA LEU A 8 22.14 -19.37 21.84
C LEU A 8 21.19 -19.17 20.64
N CYS A 9 19.88 -19.35 20.85
CA CYS A 9 18.88 -19.18 19.81
C CYS A 9 18.79 -17.72 19.33
N LEU A 10 18.87 -16.75 20.26
CA LEU A 10 18.86 -15.33 19.91
C LEU A 10 20.10 -14.90 19.14
N ILE A 11 21.28 -15.41 19.51
CA ILE A 11 22.52 -15.16 18.77
C ILE A 11 22.43 -15.75 17.35
N LEU A 12 21.87 -16.96 17.23
CA LEU A 12 21.67 -17.61 15.94
C LEU A 12 20.72 -16.80 15.04
N VAL A 13 19.57 -16.33 15.58
CA VAL A 13 18.61 -15.52 14.82
C VAL A 13 19.23 -14.18 14.39
N HIS A 14 19.97 -13.52 15.28
CA HIS A 14 20.67 -12.28 14.92
C HIS A 14 21.71 -12.53 13.82
N TYR A 15 22.51 -13.60 13.95
CA TYR A 15 23.50 -13.96 12.94
C TYR A 15 22.84 -14.26 11.59
N VAL A 16 21.71 -14.98 11.59
CA VAL A 16 20.91 -15.26 10.39
C VAL A 16 20.34 -13.97 9.77
N CYS A 17 19.81 -13.04 10.56
CA CYS A 17 19.34 -11.75 10.04
C CYS A 17 20.47 -10.90 9.44
N LEU A 18 21.70 -11.00 9.95
CA LEU A 18 22.85 -10.25 9.44
C LEU A 18 23.41 -10.82 8.12
N ILE A 19 23.26 -12.12 7.86
CA ILE A 19 23.76 -12.76 6.63
C ILE A 19 22.73 -12.76 5.48
N VAL A 20 21.46 -12.47 5.77
CA VAL A 20 20.41 -12.38 4.74
C VAL A 20 20.43 -10.99 4.12
N ASN A 21 21.07 -10.87 2.96
CA ASN A 21 20.88 -9.72 2.09
C ASN A 21 19.69 -9.99 1.16
N GLY A 22 18.57 -9.30 1.39
CA GLY A 22 17.43 -9.34 0.49
C GLY A 22 17.69 -8.46 -0.74
N GLU A 23 17.89 -9.06 -1.91
CA GLU A 23 17.89 -8.30 -3.16
C GLU A 23 16.44 -8.02 -3.59
N HIS A 24 16.12 -6.74 -3.81
CA HIS A 24 14.84 -6.32 -4.36
C HIS A 24 14.98 -6.01 -5.84
N ILE A 25 14.13 -6.59 -6.68
CA ILE A 25 14.07 -6.28 -8.11
C ILE A 25 13.51 -4.86 -8.29
N LYS A 26 14.28 -3.98 -8.94
CA LYS A 26 13.81 -2.65 -9.31
C LYS A 26 12.99 -2.72 -10.60
N TYR A 27 11.69 -2.43 -10.50
CA TYR A 27 10.79 -2.40 -11.66
C TYR A 27 10.99 -1.13 -12.50
N LYS A 28 10.81 -1.26 -13.83
CA LYS A 28 10.75 -0.12 -14.76
C LYS A 28 9.32 0.40 -14.80
N THR A 29 8.97 1.27 -13.86
CA THR A 29 7.60 1.79 -13.68
C THR A 29 7.30 3.05 -14.50
N GLY A 30 8.33 3.67 -15.10
CA GLY A 30 8.15 4.78 -16.03
C GLY A 30 7.28 4.39 -17.22
N SER A 31 6.27 5.21 -17.50
CA SER A 31 5.34 5.00 -18.63
C SER A 31 5.73 5.89 -19.80
N ASN A 32 5.64 5.34 -21.01
CA ASN A 32 5.80 6.06 -22.27
C ASN A 32 4.84 5.46 -23.30
N ILE A 33 4.39 6.29 -24.24
CA ILE A 33 3.66 5.81 -25.42
C ILE A 33 4.67 5.26 -26.42
N VAL A 34 4.39 4.08 -26.97
CA VAL A 34 5.19 3.46 -28.03
C VAL A 34 4.37 3.50 -29.31
N GLU A 35 4.90 4.18 -30.32
CA GLU A 35 4.28 4.26 -31.64
C GLU A 35 4.17 2.87 -32.30
N GLY A 36 3.11 2.66 -33.07
CA GLY A 36 2.85 1.37 -33.73
C GLY A 36 2.42 0.24 -32.78
N LYS A 37 2.15 0.53 -31.51
CA LYS A 37 1.61 -0.43 -30.53
C LYS A 37 0.33 0.08 -29.88
N LEU A 38 -0.47 -0.86 -29.35
CA LEU A 38 -1.53 -0.51 -28.41
C LEU A 38 -0.90 0.00 -27.11
N ASN A 39 -1.31 1.19 -26.70
CA ASN A 39 -0.87 1.80 -25.45
C ASN A 39 -2.00 1.68 -24.42
N VAL A 40 -1.73 1.01 -23.31
CA VAL A 40 -2.71 0.79 -22.24
C VAL A 40 -2.44 1.78 -21.11
N HIS A 41 -3.38 2.69 -20.90
CA HIS A 41 -3.33 3.65 -19.79
C HIS A 41 -3.98 3.03 -18.57
N LEU A 42 -3.16 2.69 -17.57
CA LEU A 42 -3.67 2.26 -16.26
C LEU A 42 -3.98 3.52 -15.45
N VAL A 43 -5.24 3.68 -15.03
CA VAL A 43 -5.73 4.83 -14.27
C VAL A 43 -6.21 4.35 -12.90
N PRO A 44 -5.35 4.30 -11.87
CA PRO A 44 -5.75 3.94 -10.52
C PRO A 44 -6.63 5.03 -9.91
N HIS A 45 -7.74 4.63 -9.28
CA HIS A 45 -8.67 5.52 -8.60
C HIS A 45 -9.36 4.78 -7.44
N SER A 46 -9.98 5.54 -6.52
CA SER A 46 -11.00 5.05 -5.60
C SER A 46 -12.32 5.70 -5.96
N HIS A 47 -13.43 5.05 -5.63
CA HIS A 47 -14.76 5.63 -5.75
C HIS A 47 -15.34 5.74 -4.34
N ASP A 48 -15.36 6.95 -3.82
CA ASP A 48 -15.62 7.21 -2.40
C ASP A 48 -16.94 7.97 -2.24
N ASP A 49 -18.03 7.21 -2.10
CA ASP A 49 -19.38 7.77 -1.97
C ASP A 49 -19.50 8.75 -0.79
N LEU A 50 -19.98 9.97 -1.06
CA LEU A 50 -20.30 11.00 -0.05
C LEU A 50 -21.64 10.69 0.68
N GLY A 51 -21.76 9.46 1.17
CA GLY A 51 -22.98 8.93 1.77
C GLY A 51 -23.76 8.03 0.82
N TRP A 52 -23.96 6.78 1.23
CA TRP A 52 -24.77 5.77 0.52
C TRP A 52 -25.32 4.76 1.52
N GLN A 53 -24.51 3.79 1.96
CA GLN A 53 -24.88 2.83 3.00
C GLN A 53 -24.40 3.26 4.39
N LYS A 54 -23.35 4.07 4.44
CA LYS A 54 -22.88 4.77 5.62
C LYS A 54 -23.03 6.27 5.39
N ASN A 55 -23.05 7.05 6.47
CA ASN A 55 -22.94 8.50 6.33
C ASN A 55 -21.49 8.91 5.99
N VAL A 56 -21.29 10.18 5.64
CA VAL A 56 -19.99 10.73 5.22
C VAL A 56 -18.91 10.46 6.26
N ASP A 57 -19.17 10.78 7.53
CA ASP A 57 -18.18 10.61 8.60
C ASP A 57 -17.81 9.13 8.82
N GLN A 58 -18.79 8.24 8.75
CA GLN A 58 -18.57 6.79 8.87
C GLN A 58 -17.75 6.21 7.71
N TYR A 59 -17.92 6.74 6.49
CA TYR A 59 -17.04 6.42 5.38
C TYR A 59 -15.65 7.01 5.58
N TYR A 60 -15.54 8.25 6.03
CA TYR A 60 -14.27 8.95 6.22
C TYR A 60 -13.38 8.23 7.24
N VAL A 61 -13.85 8.08 8.49
CA VAL A 61 -13.09 7.48 9.60
C VAL A 61 -13.11 5.95 9.61
N GLY A 62 -13.87 5.34 8.70
CA GLY A 62 -14.01 3.88 8.61
C GLY A 62 -14.74 3.24 9.79
N SER A 63 -15.71 3.93 10.39
CA SER A 63 -16.56 3.34 11.43
C SER A 63 -17.74 2.55 10.85
N ASN A 64 -18.38 1.74 11.68
CA ASN A 64 -19.53 0.90 11.33
C ASN A 64 -19.30 -0.02 10.11
N ASN A 65 -18.09 -0.61 10.03
CA ASN A 65 -17.71 -1.49 8.92
C ASN A 65 -18.51 -2.79 8.83
N SER A 66 -19.32 -3.12 9.85
CA SER A 66 -20.31 -4.20 9.77
C SER A 66 -21.38 -3.95 8.69
N ILE A 67 -21.67 -2.68 8.36
CA ILE A 67 -22.54 -2.32 7.22
C ILE A 67 -21.76 -2.43 5.91
N ARG A 68 -20.58 -1.79 5.86
CA ARG A 68 -19.68 -1.79 4.69
C ARG A 68 -18.26 -1.46 5.10
N GLY A 69 -17.33 -2.36 4.78
CA GLY A 69 -15.90 -2.13 4.97
C GLY A 69 -15.38 -1.07 4.00
N ALA A 70 -15.14 0.13 4.50
CA ALA A 70 -14.59 1.26 3.74
C ALA A 70 -14.06 2.32 4.70
N CYS A 71 -12.93 2.93 4.37
CA CYS A 71 -12.29 3.99 5.17
C CYS A 71 -11.52 4.93 4.23
N VAL A 72 -12.04 6.13 3.98
CA VAL A 72 -11.41 7.09 3.05
C VAL A 72 -10.09 7.61 3.62
N GLU A 73 -9.99 7.79 4.94
CA GLU A 73 -8.75 8.17 5.60
C GLU A 73 -7.60 7.18 5.27
N ASN A 74 -7.86 5.87 5.37
CA ASN A 74 -6.87 4.85 5.00
C ASN A 74 -6.51 4.86 3.50
N VAL A 75 -7.49 5.15 2.63
CA VAL A 75 -7.24 5.28 1.18
C VAL A 75 -6.26 6.43 0.95
N LEU A 76 -6.55 7.62 1.48
CA LEU A 76 -5.70 8.81 1.31
C LEU A 76 -4.30 8.61 1.90
N ASP A 77 -4.21 8.12 3.14
CA ASP A 77 -2.94 7.86 3.82
C ASP A 77 -2.05 6.90 3.04
N SER A 78 -2.64 5.79 2.59
CA SER A 78 -1.89 4.75 1.87
C SER A 78 -1.51 5.18 0.46
N VAL A 79 -2.36 5.95 -0.24
CA VAL A 79 -2.07 6.50 -1.56
C VAL A 79 -0.92 7.49 -1.48
N VAL A 80 -0.96 8.45 -0.55
CA VAL A 80 0.12 9.44 -0.38
C VAL A 80 1.46 8.73 -0.15
N GLN A 81 1.51 7.79 0.79
CA GLN A 81 2.74 7.01 1.03
C GLN A 81 3.18 6.20 -0.19
N SER A 82 2.24 5.68 -0.98
CA SER A 82 2.54 4.88 -2.16
C SER A 82 3.09 5.73 -3.31
N LEU A 83 2.57 6.95 -3.50
CA LEU A 83 3.04 7.90 -4.51
C LEU A 83 4.42 8.46 -4.14
N LEU A 84 4.68 8.76 -2.86
CA LEU A 84 6.00 9.21 -2.40
C LEU A 84 7.12 8.17 -2.63
N ARG A 85 6.78 6.89 -2.67
CA ARG A 85 7.75 5.79 -2.88
C ARG A 85 8.18 5.63 -4.34
N ASP A 86 7.41 6.11 -5.31
CA ASP A 86 7.76 6.01 -6.73
C ASP A 86 7.11 7.16 -7.53
N PRO A 87 7.90 8.10 -8.07
CA PRO A 87 7.38 9.27 -8.78
C PRO A 87 6.67 8.93 -10.10
N ASN A 88 6.78 7.70 -10.61
CA ASN A 88 6.07 7.27 -11.82
C ASN A 88 4.63 6.84 -11.54
N ARG A 89 4.27 6.58 -10.27
CA ARG A 89 2.91 6.19 -9.89
C ARG A 89 1.95 7.35 -10.06
N LYS A 90 0.69 6.99 -10.31
CA LYS A 90 -0.40 7.95 -10.55
C LYS A 90 -1.63 7.48 -9.79
N PHE A 91 -2.44 8.43 -9.36
CA PHE A 91 -3.73 8.19 -8.74
C PHE A 91 -4.63 9.40 -9.03
N VAL A 92 -5.92 9.18 -9.26
CA VAL A 92 -6.91 10.24 -9.41
C VAL A 92 -7.95 10.13 -8.30
N PHE A 93 -8.40 11.27 -7.81
CA PHE A 93 -9.38 11.42 -6.73
C PHE A 93 -10.42 12.46 -7.17
N ALA A 94 -11.70 12.21 -6.89
CA ALA A 94 -12.79 13.00 -7.49
C ALA A 94 -13.58 13.82 -6.46
N GLU A 95 -13.82 13.28 -5.27
CA GLU A 95 -14.71 13.85 -4.27
C GLU A 95 -13.98 14.89 -3.39
N MET A 96 -14.58 16.05 -3.12
CA MET A 96 -13.96 17.19 -2.38
C MET A 96 -14.67 17.50 -1.07
#